data_AF-A0A8H5B2I0-F1
#
_entry.id   AF-A0A8H5B2I0-F1
#
_cell.length_a   1.000
_cell.length_b   1.000
_cell.length_c   1.000
_cell.angle_alpha   90.00
_cell.angle_beta   90.00
_cell.angle_gamma   90.00
#
_symmetry.space_group_name_H-M   'P 1'
#
loop_
_entity.id
_entity.type
_entity.pdbx_description
1 polymer ?
#
loop_
_entity_poly.entity_id
_entity_poly.type
_entity_poly.pdbx_seq_one_letter_code
_entity_poly.pdbx_strand_id
1 'polypeptide(L)'
;MSAIPEDHRPHETPEVVDAISFLPPQTLLAASLGFALLLILAFIVLGRKKSKARGNALLLVGPMDSGKTAIFSKLAYAQTLPTHTSLQANASDISLTPSKTIRIIDIPGHPRIRNQFTDHLSSAKAIAFVVDSNSVSRNGPAVAEHLHHILHALTSLPPSQTPPLLTILCNKSDLLKTSTTSGPAASLATNRVKTILERELEKRRVAQSASVGVEGLGEENSEQTGELGGLECGADGNATFRFEDWEGGEVVFLGTSVRPESEKASEVSEKNEPDAGLIALENWLEDNM
;
A
#
# COMPACT_ATOMS: atom_id res chain seq x y z
N MET A 1 -67.58 36.68 72.30
CA MET A 1 -66.17 36.32 72.10
C MET A 1 -66.00 34.85 72.34
N SER A 2 -65.83 34.04 71.29
CA SER A 2 -65.61 32.59 71.40
C SER A 2 -64.25 32.26 70.82
N ALA A 3 -63.37 31.70 71.64
CA ALA A 3 -62.11 31.12 71.22
C ALA A 3 -62.38 29.78 70.50
N ILE A 4 -61.66 29.52 69.41
CA ILE A 4 -61.63 28.23 68.70
C ILE A 4 -60.13 27.83 68.62
N PRO A 5 -59.76 26.57 68.93
CA PRO A 5 -58.37 26.19 69.17
C PRO A 5 -57.61 25.83 67.88
N GLU A 6 -56.29 26.00 67.93
CA GLU A 6 -55.34 25.58 66.88
C GLU A 6 -55.28 24.05 66.74
N ASP A 7 -55.43 23.54 65.50
CA ASP A 7 -55.12 22.17 65.10
C ASP A 7 -53.64 22.10 64.69
N HIS A 8 -52.79 21.57 65.58
CA HIS A 8 -51.36 21.37 65.35
C HIS A 8 -51.14 19.96 64.79
N ARG A 9 -51.06 19.82 63.46
CA ARG A 9 -50.59 18.59 62.82
C ARG A 9 -49.10 18.69 62.50
N PRO A 10 -48.24 17.76 62.94
CA PRO A 10 -46.85 17.75 62.54
C PRO A 10 -46.74 17.34 61.05
N HIS A 11 -46.00 18.13 60.28
CA HIS A 11 -45.59 17.76 58.92
C HIS A 11 -44.52 16.67 59.02
N GLU A 12 -44.86 15.44 58.59
CA GLU A 12 -43.86 14.42 58.28
C GLU A 12 -43.16 14.82 56.96
N THR A 13 -41.90 15.22 57.05
CA THR A 13 -41.01 15.29 55.89
C THR A 13 -40.56 13.88 55.52
N PRO A 14 -40.55 13.49 54.23
CA PRO A 14 -40.11 12.15 53.84
C PRO A 14 -38.62 11.99 54.13
N GLU A 15 -38.28 10.99 54.94
CA GLU A 15 -36.91 10.56 55.18
C GLU A 15 -36.35 9.97 53.87
N VAL A 16 -35.47 10.73 53.21
CA VAL A 16 -34.76 10.25 52.03
C VAL A 16 -33.68 9.29 52.54
N VAL A 17 -33.96 7.99 52.44
CA VAL A 17 -33.01 6.95 52.83
C VAL A 17 -31.87 6.97 51.80
N ASP A 18 -30.73 7.56 52.18
CA ASP A 18 -29.51 7.55 51.38
C ASP A 18 -28.93 6.12 51.36
N ALA A 19 -29.39 5.32 50.40
CA ALA A 19 -28.96 3.93 50.20
C ALA A 19 -27.46 3.77 49.87
N ILE A 20 -26.71 4.87 49.78
CA ILE A 20 -25.28 4.90 49.43
C ILE A 20 -24.39 4.73 50.67
N SER A 21 -24.91 5.00 51.89
CA SER A 21 -24.08 5.05 53.11
C SER A 21 -23.72 3.69 53.74
N PHE A 22 -24.22 2.57 53.21
CA PHE A 22 -24.04 1.24 53.82
C PHE A 22 -22.87 0.42 53.24
N LEU A 23 -22.15 0.93 52.23
CA LEU A 23 -21.02 0.21 51.63
C LEU A 23 -19.69 0.62 52.29
N PRO A 24 -18.91 -0.33 52.83
CA PRO A 24 -17.60 -0.02 53.41
C PRO A 24 -16.70 0.68 52.38
N PRO A 25 -15.92 1.71 52.75
CA PRO A 25 -15.13 2.50 51.80
C PRO A 25 -14.14 1.65 50.99
N GLN A 26 -13.68 0.52 51.54
CA GLN A 26 -12.83 -0.44 50.85
C GLN A 26 -13.54 -1.16 49.70
N THR A 27 -14.84 -1.44 49.84
CA THR A 27 -15.65 -2.07 48.78
C THR A 27 -15.92 -1.12 47.63
N LEU A 28 -16.13 0.18 47.93
CA LEU A 28 -16.29 1.21 46.91
C LEU A 28 -15.00 1.43 46.11
N LEU A 29 -13.85 1.46 46.80
CA LEU A 29 -12.55 1.55 46.15
C LEU A 29 -12.27 0.33 45.26
N ALA A 30 -12.49 -0.89 45.78
CA ALA A 30 -12.30 -2.11 45.01
C ALA A 30 -13.24 -2.19 43.79
N ALA A 31 -14.50 -1.78 43.95
CA ALA A 31 -15.48 -1.74 42.86
C ALA A 31 -15.09 -0.69 41.79
N SER A 32 -14.64 0.50 42.20
CA SER A 32 -14.19 1.54 41.26
C SER A 32 -12.94 1.11 40.48
N LEU A 33 -12.01 0.42 41.14
CA LEU A 33 -10.79 -0.07 40.51
C LEU A 33 -11.09 -1.20 39.53
N GLY A 34 -11.98 -2.12 39.92
CA GLY A 34 -12.48 -3.18 39.05
C GLY A 34 -13.18 -2.63 37.81
N PHE A 35 -14.06 -1.63 37.99
CA PHE A 35 -14.75 -0.97 36.89
C PHE A 35 -13.78 -0.22 35.96
N ALA A 36 -12.79 0.49 36.52
CA ALA A 36 -11.75 1.17 35.73
C ALA A 36 -10.92 0.17 34.91
N LEU A 37 -10.50 -0.95 35.49
CA LEU A 37 -9.80 -2.02 34.77
C LEU A 37 -10.66 -2.63 33.65
N LEU A 38 -11.95 -2.80 33.89
CA LEU A 38 -12.91 -3.31 32.90
C LEU A 38 -13.06 -2.32 31.74
N LEU A 39 -13.14 -1.01 32.02
CA LEU A 39 -13.18 0.03 31.00
C LEU A 39 -11.88 0.12 30.21
N ILE A 40 -10.72 0.01 30.85
CA ILE A 40 -9.41 -0.02 30.17
C ILE A 40 -9.31 -1.25 29.28
N LEU A 41 -9.70 -2.43 29.78
CA LEU A 41 -9.71 -3.66 28.98
C LEU A 41 -10.69 -3.57 27.82
N ALA A 42 -11.89 -3.04 28.05
CA ALA A 42 -12.86 -2.76 27.00
C ALA A 42 -12.29 -1.79 25.96
N PHE A 43 -11.63 -0.71 26.38
CA PHE A 43 -11.01 0.26 25.49
C PHE A 43 -9.86 -0.35 24.67
N ILE A 44 -9.06 -1.23 25.27
CA ILE A 44 -8.00 -2.00 24.56
C ILE A 44 -8.62 -2.98 23.57
N VAL A 45 -9.68 -3.70 23.95
CA VAL A 45 -10.35 -4.69 23.09
C VAL A 45 -11.14 -4.02 21.96
N LEU A 46 -11.83 -2.91 22.24
CA LEU A 46 -12.52 -2.11 21.23
C LEU A 46 -11.54 -1.35 20.33
N GLY A 47 -10.44 -0.86 20.89
CA GLY A 47 -9.35 -0.21 20.15
C GLY A 47 -8.62 -1.17 19.22
N ARG A 48 -8.42 -2.43 19.63
CA ARG A 48 -7.86 -3.50 18.79
C ARG A 48 -8.80 -3.95 17.65
N LYS A 49 -10.12 -3.77 17.80
CA LYS A 49 -11.11 -4.13 16.77
C LYS A 49 -11.30 -3.08 15.67
N LYS A 50 -10.77 -1.86 15.82
CA LYS A 50 -10.54 -0.98 14.66
C LYS A 50 -9.32 -1.47 13.89
N SER A 51 -9.42 -2.68 13.33
CA SER A 51 -8.59 -3.06 12.20
C SER A 51 -8.89 -2.01 11.13
N LYS A 52 -7.92 -1.11 10.91
CA LYS A 52 -7.98 -0.09 9.85
C LYS A 52 -8.52 -0.82 8.61
N ALA A 53 -9.70 -0.43 8.12
CA ALA A 53 -10.32 -1.10 6.98
C ALA A 53 -9.31 -1.07 5.84
N ARG A 54 -8.69 -2.22 5.57
CA ARG A 54 -7.72 -2.33 4.48
C ARG A 54 -8.53 -2.21 3.20
N GLY A 55 -7.98 -1.49 2.22
CA GLY A 55 -8.56 -1.46 0.89
C GLY A 55 -8.72 -2.87 0.31
N ASN A 56 -9.37 -2.96 -0.84
CA ASN A 56 -9.50 -4.22 -1.60
C ASN A 56 -8.97 -4.08 -3.04
N ALA A 57 -8.29 -2.97 -3.35
CA ALA A 57 -7.79 -2.69 -4.67
C ALA A 57 -6.30 -3.03 -4.84
N LEU A 58 -5.95 -3.60 -6.00
CA LEU A 58 -4.59 -3.71 -6.51
C LEU A 58 -4.36 -2.61 -7.54
N LEU A 59 -3.41 -1.71 -7.28
CA LEU A 59 -3.04 -0.66 -8.24
C LEU A 59 -1.87 -1.16 -9.10
N LEU A 60 -2.06 -1.21 -10.42
CA LEU A 60 -0.99 -1.43 -11.38
C LEU A 60 -0.42 -0.06 -11.78
N VAL A 61 0.81 0.20 -11.37
CA VAL A 61 1.53 1.47 -11.61
C VAL A 61 2.88 1.20 -12.24
N GLY A 62 3.51 2.19 -12.86
CA GLY A 62 4.80 2.02 -13.51
C GLY A 62 4.94 2.79 -14.83
N PRO A 63 6.17 2.86 -15.39
CA PRO A 63 6.48 3.59 -16.62
C PRO A 63 5.65 3.12 -17.82
N MET A 64 5.62 3.92 -18.88
CA MET A 64 5.01 3.51 -20.15
C MET A 64 5.68 2.23 -20.70
N ASP A 65 4.91 1.45 -21.46
CA ASP A 65 5.35 0.20 -22.11
C ASP A 65 5.88 -0.90 -21.17
N SER A 66 5.68 -0.78 -19.85
CA SER A 66 6.05 -1.83 -18.90
C SER A 66 5.14 -3.06 -18.93
N GLY A 67 3.97 -2.96 -19.58
CA GLY A 67 3.00 -4.05 -19.73
C GLY A 67 1.90 -4.08 -18.66
N LYS A 68 1.65 -2.97 -17.96
CA LYS A 68 0.54 -2.85 -16.98
C LYS A 68 -0.81 -3.29 -17.57
N THR A 69 -1.19 -2.73 -18.71
CA THR A 69 -2.47 -3.04 -19.38
C THR A 69 -2.51 -4.48 -19.88
N ALA A 70 -1.37 -5.06 -20.28
CA ALA A 70 -1.32 -6.48 -20.66
C ALA A 70 -1.56 -7.40 -19.46
N ILE A 71 -0.96 -7.09 -18.30
CA ILE A 71 -1.23 -7.80 -17.04
C ILE A 71 -2.69 -7.60 -16.61
N PHE A 72 -3.20 -6.37 -16.66
CA PHE A 72 -4.59 -6.05 -16.36
C PHE A 72 -5.56 -6.89 -17.20
N SER A 73 -5.43 -6.85 -18.53
CA SER A 73 -6.32 -7.57 -19.42
C SER A 73 -6.23 -9.09 -19.21
N LYS A 74 -5.02 -9.60 -18.94
CA LYS A 74 -4.83 -11.02 -18.68
C LYS A 74 -5.51 -11.46 -17.38
N LEU A 75 -5.41 -10.68 -16.31
CA LEU A 75 -6.06 -10.99 -15.03
C LEU A 75 -7.58 -10.77 -15.07
N ALA A 76 -8.04 -9.72 -15.76
CA ALA A 76 -9.45 -9.35 -15.80
C ALA A 76 -10.28 -10.18 -16.78
N TYR A 77 -9.71 -10.52 -17.93
CA TYR A 77 -10.46 -11.11 -19.05
C TYR A 77 -9.87 -12.43 -19.56
N ALA A 78 -8.80 -12.95 -18.93
CA ALA A 78 -8.03 -14.12 -19.37
C ALA A 78 -7.39 -13.99 -20.78
N GLN A 79 -7.44 -12.80 -21.39
CA GLN A 79 -7.02 -12.51 -22.76
C GLN A 79 -5.89 -11.46 -22.80
N THR A 80 -5.02 -11.53 -23.81
CA THR A 80 -3.92 -10.57 -24.03
C THR A 80 -3.99 -9.94 -25.40
N LEU A 81 -4.84 -8.92 -25.53
CA LEU A 81 -4.95 -8.14 -26.77
C LEU A 81 -3.74 -7.20 -26.96
N PRO A 82 -3.42 -6.78 -28.20
CA PRO A 82 -2.48 -5.69 -28.45
C PRO A 82 -2.92 -4.43 -27.68
N THR A 83 -2.02 -3.87 -26.85
CA THR A 83 -2.34 -2.71 -26.00
C THR A 83 -1.60 -1.46 -26.46
N HIS A 84 -2.28 -0.32 -26.38
CA HIS A 84 -1.69 1.01 -26.55
C HIS A 84 -1.63 1.74 -25.20
N THR A 85 -0.96 2.89 -25.14
CA THR A 85 -0.83 3.67 -23.91
C THR A 85 -2.20 4.08 -23.34
N SER A 86 -2.53 3.63 -22.12
CA SER A 86 -3.77 4.02 -21.42
C SER A 86 -3.83 5.54 -21.19
N LEU A 87 -4.94 6.17 -21.58
CA LEU A 87 -5.22 7.60 -21.36
C LEU A 87 -6.05 7.87 -20.10
N GLN A 88 -6.73 6.85 -19.57
CA GLN A 88 -7.56 6.90 -18.36
C GLN A 88 -7.34 5.63 -17.53
N ALA A 89 -7.51 5.71 -16.21
CA ALA A 89 -7.43 4.54 -15.35
C ALA A 89 -8.58 3.56 -15.64
N ASN A 90 -8.22 2.29 -15.86
CA ASN A 90 -9.19 1.21 -16.06
C ASN A 90 -9.36 0.44 -14.76
N ALA A 91 -10.58 0.04 -14.40
CA ALA A 91 -10.82 -0.77 -13.21
C ALA A 91 -11.71 -1.96 -13.55
N SER A 92 -11.38 -3.13 -13.00
CA SER A 92 -12.20 -4.33 -13.10
C SER A 92 -12.16 -5.09 -11.79
N ASP A 93 -13.28 -5.68 -11.41
CA ASP A 93 -13.34 -6.62 -10.30
C ASP A 93 -12.98 -8.01 -10.84
N ILE A 94 -12.04 -8.69 -10.18
CA ILE A 94 -11.63 -10.06 -10.50
C ILE A 94 -11.91 -10.98 -9.31
N SER A 95 -12.23 -12.24 -9.59
CA SER A 95 -12.37 -13.26 -8.56
C SER A 95 -11.05 -14.03 -8.45
N LEU A 96 -10.27 -13.80 -7.39
CA LEU A 96 -9.05 -14.57 -7.11
C LEU A 96 -9.40 -15.99 -6.70
N THR A 97 -10.38 -16.12 -5.81
CA THR A 97 -10.95 -17.39 -5.40
C THR A 97 -12.48 -17.28 -5.42
N PRO A 98 -13.23 -18.40 -5.42
CA PRO A 98 -14.70 -18.35 -5.44
C PRO A 98 -15.33 -17.51 -4.33
N SER A 99 -14.60 -17.27 -3.24
CA SER A 99 -15.04 -16.48 -2.08
C SER A 99 -14.42 -15.08 -2.01
N LYS A 100 -13.48 -14.73 -2.89
CA LYS A 100 -12.67 -13.51 -2.78
C LYS A 100 -12.58 -12.77 -4.09
N THR A 101 -13.22 -11.61 -4.12
CA THR A 101 -13.13 -10.65 -5.21
C THR A 101 -12.21 -9.50 -4.84
N ILE A 102 -11.37 -9.07 -5.79
CA ILE A 102 -10.50 -7.90 -5.63
C ILE A 102 -10.68 -6.95 -6.80
N ARG A 103 -10.43 -5.66 -6.58
CA ARG A 103 -10.51 -4.65 -7.64
C ARG A 103 -9.13 -4.38 -8.21
N ILE A 104 -8.89 -4.65 -9.48
CA ILE A 104 -7.62 -4.25 -10.13
C ILE A 104 -7.84 -2.92 -10.83
N ILE A 105 -6.89 -1.99 -10.67
CA ILE A 105 -6.91 -0.67 -11.30
C ILE A 105 -5.61 -0.48 -12.11
N ASP A 106 -5.71 -0.35 -13.43
CA ASP A 106 -4.61 0.01 -14.34
C ASP A 106 -4.43 1.53 -14.37
N ILE A 107 -3.30 2.03 -13.86
CA ILE A 107 -2.99 3.46 -13.87
C ILE A 107 -2.14 3.82 -15.09
N PRO A 108 -2.50 4.88 -15.84
CA PRO A 108 -1.71 5.38 -16.96
C PRO A 108 -0.24 5.62 -16.60
N GLY A 109 0.69 5.15 -17.44
CA GLY A 109 2.13 5.30 -17.19
C GLY A 109 2.75 6.62 -17.66
N HIS A 110 1.98 7.48 -18.34
CA HIS A 110 2.51 8.69 -18.95
C HIS A 110 2.85 9.75 -17.89
N PRO A 111 4.01 10.43 -17.92
CA PRO A 111 4.46 11.35 -16.87
C PRO A 111 3.46 12.41 -16.42
N ARG A 112 2.64 12.94 -17.35
CA ARG A 112 1.58 13.92 -17.02
C ARG A 112 0.43 13.38 -16.17
N ILE A 113 0.11 12.09 -16.28
CA ILE A 113 -1.11 11.50 -15.71
C ILE A 113 -0.82 10.34 -14.75
N ARG A 114 0.45 9.92 -14.63
CA ARG A 114 0.84 8.82 -13.74
C ARG A 114 0.56 9.08 -12.26
N ASN A 115 0.44 10.35 -11.84
CA ASN A 115 0.14 10.73 -10.45
C ASN A 115 -1.30 10.42 -10.02
N GLN A 116 -2.19 10.03 -10.95
CA GLN A 116 -3.57 9.60 -10.66
C GLN A 116 -3.67 8.40 -9.70
N PHE A 117 -2.57 7.67 -9.48
CA PHE A 117 -2.55 6.59 -8.47
C PHE A 117 -2.90 7.09 -7.06
N THR A 118 -2.57 8.35 -6.75
CA THR A 118 -2.81 8.96 -5.42
C THR A 118 -4.30 9.00 -5.06
N ASP A 119 -5.16 9.26 -6.04
CA ASP A 119 -6.63 9.26 -5.89
C ASP A 119 -7.18 7.88 -5.47
N HIS A 120 -6.43 6.81 -5.79
CA HIS A 120 -6.84 5.43 -5.52
C HIS A 120 -6.17 4.82 -4.28
N LEU A 121 -5.20 5.50 -3.64
CA LEU A 121 -4.45 4.99 -2.48
C LEU A 121 -5.34 4.65 -1.28
N SER A 122 -6.43 5.39 -1.07
CA SER A 122 -7.39 5.13 0.02
C SER A 122 -8.08 3.77 -0.11
N SER A 123 -8.28 3.29 -1.34
CA SER A 123 -8.90 2.01 -1.66
C SER A 123 -7.89 0.88 -1.88
N ALA A 124 -6.59 1.21 -1.94
CA ALA A 124 -5.53 0.28 -2.26
C ALA A 124 -5.19 -0.62 -1.06
N LYS A 125 -5.12 -1.92 -1.33
CA LYS A 125 -4.51 -2.91 -0.43
C LYS A 125 -3.07 -3.20 -0.82
N ALA A 126 -2.81 -3.19 -2.12
CA ALA A 126 -1.51 -3.44 -2.71
C ALA A 126 -1.26 -2.53 -3.92
N ILE A 127 0.01 -2.23 -4.14
CA ILE A 127 0.53 -1.53 -5.31
C ILE A 127 1.52 -2.47 -5.99
N ALA A 128 1.25 -2.78 -7.25
CA ALA A 128 2.16 -3.52 -8.12
C ALA A 128 2.84 -2.53 -9.08
N PHE A 129 4.11 -2.24 -8.81
CA PHE A 129 4.96 -1.42 -9.66
C PHE A 129 5.58 -2.25 -10.78
N VAL A 130 5.04 -2.12 -11.99
CA VAL A 130 5.41 -2.90 -13.16
C VAL A 130 6.58 -2.25 -13.90
N VAL A 131 7.68 -2.99 -14.03
CA VAL A 131 8.92 -2.58 -14.69
C VAL A 131 9.23 -3.55 -15.82
N ASP A 132 9.61 -3.02 -16.99
CA ASP A 132 10.16 -3.84 -18.07
C ASP A 132 11.63 -4.19 -17.78
N SER A 133 11.87 -5.47 -17.52
CA SER A 133 13.18 -5.99 -17.12
C SER A 133 14.25 -5.86 -18.21
N ASN A 134 13.84 -5.78 -19.48
CA ASN A 134 14.75 -5.64 -20.62
C ASN A 134 15.16 -4.17 -20.85
N SER A 135 14.25 -3.21 -20.62
CA SER A 135 14.52 -1.78 -20.85
C SER A 135 15.02 -1.03 -19.61
N VAL A 136 14.92 -1.61 -18.41
CA VAL A 136 15.32 -0.98 -17.13
C VAL A 136 16.76 -0.45 -17.11
N SER A 137 17.69 -1.05 -17.87
CA SER A 137 19.07 -0.55 -17.93
C SER A 137 19.23 0.75 -18.71
N ARG A 138 18.33 1.03 -19.67
CA ARG A 138 18.32 2.29 -20.42
C ARG A 138 17.48 3.34 -19.70
N ASN A 139 16.34 2.92 -19.15
CA ASN A 139 15.34 3.83 -18.58
C ASN A 139 15.44 3.95 -17.05
N GLY A 140 16.43 3.32 -16.42
CA GLY A 140 16.59 3.22 -14.96
C GLY A 140 16.34 4.52 -14.18
N PRO A 141 16.94 5.67 -14.57
CA PRO A 141 16.69 6.94 -13.89
C PRO A 141 15.22 7.37 -13.89
N ALA A 142 14.53 7.26 -15.03
CA ALA A 142 13.13 7.63 -15.16
C ALA A 142 12.19 6.64 -14.44
N VAL A 143 12.56 5.36 -14.38
CA VAL A 143 11.81 4.35 -13.61
C VAL A 143 11.98 4.60 -12.11
N ALA A 144 13.20 4.87 -11.65
CA ALA A 144 13.50 5.19 -10.26
C ALA A 144 12.81 6.49 -9.81
N GLU A 145 12.70 7.49 -10.69
CA GLU A 145 11.91 8.70 -10.42
C GLU A 145 10.45 8.38 -10.10
N HIS A 146 9.83 7.58 -10.96
CA HIS A 146 8.44 7.21 -10.75
C HIS A 146 8.27 6.38 -9.47
N LEU A 147 9.19 5.44 -9.21
CA LEU A 147 9.16 4.65 -7.99
C LEU A 147 9.34 5.51 -6.75
N HIS A 148 10.25 6.48 -6.76
CA HIS A 148 10.45 7.42 -5.66
C HIS A 148 9.18 8.21 -5.33
N HIS A 149 8.41 8.65 -6.33
CA HIS A 149 7.10 9.29 -6.07
C HIS A 149 6.13 8.36 -5.33
N ILE A 150 6.16 7.07 -5.64
CA ILE A 150 5.33 6.06 -4.96
C ILE A 150 5.84 5.83 -3.54
N LEU A 151 7.15 5.64 -3.33
CA LEU A 151 7.75 5.48 -2.00
C LEU A 151 7.45 6.68 -1.11
N HIS A 152 7.55 7.89 -1.66
CA HIS A 152 7.16 9.13 -0.99
C HIS A 152 5.66 9.12 -0.63
N ALA A 153 4.78 8.78 -1.57
CA ALA A 153 3.34 8.73 -1.33
C ALA A 153 2.97 7.70 -0.26
N LEU A 154 3.69 6.57 -0.17
CA LEU A 154 3.47 5.53 0.84
C LEU A 154 3.93 5.95 2.24
N THR A 155 5.05 6.65 2.33
CA THR A 155 5.63 7.13 3.61
C THR A 155 4.94 8.38 4.13
N SER A 156 4.32 9.18 3.26
CA SER A 156 3.57 10.40 3.61
C SER A 156 2.09 10.15 3.93
N LEU A 157 1.63 8.89 3.96
CA LEU A 157 0.24 8.58 4.29
C LEU A 157 -0.14 8.99 5.72
N PRO A 158 -1.37 9.45 5.97
CA PRO A 158 -1.84 9.77 7.30
C PRO A 158 -1.73 8.57 8.26
N PRO A 159 -1.41 8.77 9.56
CA PRO A 159 -1.33 7.69 10.54
C PRO A 159 -2.62 6.87 10.70
N SER A 160 -3.76 7.40 10.25
CA SER A 160 -5.05 6.69 10.21
C SER A 160 -5.15 5.65 9.09
N GLN A 161 -4.37 5.78 8.02
CA GLN A 161 -4.35 4.87 6.88
C GLN A 161 -3.29 3.77 7.11
N THR A 162 -3.56 2.57 6.59
CA THR A 162 -2.53 1.52 6.53
C THR A 162 -1.86 1.63 5.17
N PRO A 163 -0.52 1.70 5.09
CA PRO A 163 0.15 1.70 3.80
C PRO A 163 -0.16 0.40 3.04
N PRO A 164 -0.49 0.48 1.74
CA PRO A 164 -0.67 -0.71 0.93
C PRO A 164 0.66 -1.45 0.75
N LEU A 165 0.59 -2.76 0.52
CA LEU A 165 1.77 -3.58 0.24
C LEU A 165 2.39 -3.17 -1.09
N LEU A 166 3.71 -3.08 -1.18
CA LEU A 166 4.41 -2.75 -2.42
C LEU A 166 5.06 -4.01 -3.01
N THR A 167 4.69 -4.36 -4.23
CA THR A 167 5.38 -5.37 -5.03
C THR A 167 5.93 -4.77 -6.31
N ILE A 168 7.16 -5.16 -6.68
CA ILE A 168 7.78 -4.77 -7.94
C ILE A 168 7.67 -5.95 -8.91
N LEU A 169 6.91 -5.75 -9.98
CA LEU A 169 6.72 -6.74 -11.03
C LEU A 169 7.76 -6.52 -12.13
N CYS A 170 8.72 -7.43 -12.19
CA CYS A 170 9.76 -7.46 -13.21
C CYS A 170 9.21 -8.17 -14.45
N ASN A 171 8.49 -7.42 -15.28
CA ASN A 171 7.79 -7.93 -16.44
C ASN A 171 8.72 -8.17 -17.64
N LYS A 172 8.23 -8.91 -18.62
CA LYS A 172 8.94 -9.34 -19.84
C LYS A 172 10.20 -10.14 -19.52
N SER A 173 10.17 -10.94 -18.45
CA SER A 173 11.31 -11.76 -18.03
C SER A 173 11.72 -12.78 -19.09
N ASP A 174 10.79 -13.17 -19.96
CA ASP A 174 11.02 -14.09 -21.08
C ASP A 174 11.92 -13.51 -22.18
N LEU A 175 12.04 -12.19 -22.28
CA LEU A 175 12.92 -11.52 -23.24
C LEU A 175 14.38 -11.47 -22.78
N LEU A 176 14.66 -11.83 -21.52
CA LEU A 176 16.02 -11.86 -21.00
C LEU A 176 16.73 -13.13 -21.50
N LYS A 177 17.72 -12.94 -22.37
CA LYS A 177 18.56 -14.03 -22.88
C LYS A 177 19.45 -14.57 -21.76
N THR A 178 19.20 -15.80 -21.33
CA THR A 178 20.08 -16.57 -20.45
C THR A 178 21.31 -17.03 -21.22
N SER A 179 22.33 -16.18 -21.39
CA SER A 179 23.53 -16.60 -22.12
C SER A 179 24.45 -17.51 -21.31
N THR A 180 24.38 -17.51 -19.97
CA THR A 180 25.40 -18.18 -19.14
C THR A 180 24.97 -18.60 -17.73
N THR A 181 23.71 -18.41 -17.31
CA THR A 181 23.31 -18.65 -15.90
C THR A 181 22.15 -19.63 -15.83
N SER A 182 22.37 -20.78 -15.18
CA SER A 182 21.40 -21.87 -14.98
C SER A 182 20.32 -21.52 -13.93
N GLY A 183 19.62 -20.40 -14.10
CA GLY A 183 18.56 -19.94 -13.20
C GLY A 183 17.28 -19.61 -13.97
N PRO A 184 16.09 -19.67 -13.34
CA PRO A 184 14.84 -19.25 -13.97
C PRO A 184 14.92 -17.79 -14.45
N ALA A 185 14.47 -17.49 -15.67
CA ALA A 185 14.53 -16.14 -16.26
C ALA A 185 13.88 -15.06 -15.36
N ALA A 186 12.84 -15.43 -14.62
CA ALA A 186 12.20 -14.59 -13.59
C ALA A 186 13.17 -14.15 -12.49
N SER A 187 14.06 -15.02 -12.01
CA SER A 187 15.05 -14.68 -10.97
C SER A 187 16.15 -13.75 -11.49
N LEU A 188 16.53 -13.87 -12.77
CA LEU A 188 17.46 -12.93 -13.39
C LEU A 188 16.83 -11.55 -13.56
N ALA A 189 15.54 -11.52 -13.93
CA ALA A 189 14.77 -10.28 -14.04
C ALA A 189 14.70 -9.53 -12.71
N THR A 190 14.33 -10.21 -11.62
CA THR A 190 14.22 -9.59 -10.29
C THR A 190 15.56 -9.05 -9.80
N ASN A 191 16.64 -9.83 -9.89
CA ASN A 191 17.97 -9.38 -9.50
C ASN A 191 18.46 -8.17 -10.31
N ARG A 192 18.23 -8.17 -11.63
CA ARG A 192 18.61 -7.06 -12.51
C ARG A 192 17.86 -5.79 -12.15
N VAL A 193 16.53 -5.87 -12.00
CA VAL A 193 15.68 -4.72 -11.69
C VAL A 193 16.02 -4.19 -10.29
N LYS A 194 16.13 -5.06 -9.28
CA LYS A 194 16.52 -4.67 -7.91
C LYS A 194 17.83 -3.90 -7.89
N THR A 195 18.91 -4.47 -8.45
CA THR A 195 20.24 -3.84 -8.48
C THR A 195 20.24 -2.48 -9.16
N ILE A 196 19.49 -2.34 -10.27
CA ILE A 196 19.44 -1.08 -11.02
C ILE A 196 18.65 -0.02 -10.26
N LEU A 197 17.50 -0.39 -9.69
CA LEU A 197 16.66 0.54 -8.93
C LEU A 197 17.33 0.99 -7.64
N GLU A 198 17.95 0.10 -6.87
CA GLU A 198 18.70 0.47 -5.66
C GLU A 198 19.79 1.50 -5.98
N ARG A 199 20.57 1.24 -7.03
CA ARG A 199 21.63 2.16 -7.47
C ARG A 199 21.09 3.51 -7.93
N GLU A 200 19.97 3.57 -8.66
CA GLU A 200 19.40 4.84 -9.13
C GLU A 200 18.67 5.60 -8.02
N LEU A 201 18.01 4.90 -7.08
CA LEU A 201 17.40 5.52 -5.90
C LEU A 201 18.45 6.08 -4.94
N GLU A 202 19.56 5.38 -4.73
CA GLU A 202 20.69 5.90 -3.94
C GLU A 202 21.24 7.19 -4.54
N LYS A 203 21.44 7.24 -5.87
CA LYS A 203 21.90 8.48 -6.52
C LYS A 203 20.93 9.64 -6.29
N ARG A 204 19.62 9.38 -6.31
CA ARG A 204 18.59 10.40 -6.05
C ARG A 204 18.65 10.87 -4.60
N ARG A 205 18.75 9.94 -3.65
CA ARG A 205 18.90 10.25 -2.22
C ARG A 205 20.10 11.15 -1.95
N VAL A 206 21.27 10.81 -2.52
CA VAL A 206 22.50 11.63 -2.40
C VAL A 206 22.34 12.99 -3.09
N ALA A 207 21.68 13.06 -4.24
CA ALA A 207 21.44 14.32 -4.93
C ALA A 207 20.54 15.27 -4.12
N GLN A 208 19.53 14.73 -3.42
CA GLN A 208 18.64 15.52 -2.56
C GLN A 208 19.33 16.00 -1.28
N SER A 209 20.12 15.14 -0.63
CA SER A 209 20.86 15.56 0.58
C SER A 209 21.95 16.60 0.27
N ALA A 210 22.51 16.57 -0.94
CA ALA A 210 23.48 17.58 -1.41
C ALA A 210 22.82 18.95 -1.71
N SER A 211 21.56 18.99 -2.14
CA SER A 211 20.85 20.25 -2.44
C SER A 211 20.34 20.98 -1.20
N VAL A 212 19.99 20.26 -0.13
CA VAL A 212 19.53 20.83 1.14
C VAL A 212 20.58 21.75 1.79
N GLY A 213 21.87 21.57 1.47
CA GLY A 213 22.96 22.43 1.95
C GLY A 213 23.07 23.82 1.29
N VAL A 214 22.29 24.12 0.25
CA VAL A 214 22.44 25.34 -0.58
C VAL A 214 21.18 26.22 -0.62
N GLU A 215 20.01 25.73 -0.19
CA GLU A 215 18.73 26.44 -0.26
C GLU A 215 18.45 27.35 0.95
N GLY A 216 19.39 28.25 1.22
CA GLY A 216 19.08 29.52 1.87
C GLY A 216 19.42 30.62 0.88
N LEU A 217 18.43 31.10 0.12
CA LEU A 217 18.35 32.35 -0.67
C LEU A 217 17.74 32.11 -2.08
N GLY A 218 16.43 32.37 -2.26
CA GLY A 218 15.88 32.76 -3.58
C GLY A 218 14.55 32.14 -4.02
N GLU A 219 13.49 32.95 -3.90
CA GLU A 219 12.28 33.11 -4.74
C GLU A 219 11.62 31.92 -5.47
N GLU A 220 10.40 31.65 -4.99
CA GLU A 220 9.16 31.30 -5.71
C GLU A 220 9.22 31.37 -7.25
N ASN A 221 9.35 30.23 -7.96
CA ASN A 221 8.52 29.82 -9.12
C ASN A 221 8.94 28.47 -9.75
N SER A 222 8.88 27.36 -9.02
CA SER A 222 9.00 26.02 -9.62
C SER A 222 7.94 25.09 -9.03
N GLU A 223 6.87 24.89 -9.80
CA GLU A 223 5.84 23.90 -9.51
C GLU A 223 6.48 22.54 -9.22
N GLN A 224 6.25 22.04 -8.00
CA GLN A 224 6.40 20.63 -7.62
C GLN A 224 7.84 20.06 -7.59
N THR A 225 8.77 20.78 -6.97
CA THR A 225 9.98 20.17 -6.36
C THR A 225 9.96 20.38 -4.84
N GLY A 226 8.80 20.09 -4.22
CA GLY A 226 8.78 19.87 -2.78
C GLY A 226 9.72 18.71 -2.44
N GLU A 227 10.41 18.82 -1.31
CA GLU A 227 11.32 17.80 -0.79
C GLU A 227 10.63 16.42 -0.75
N LEU A 228 10.88 15.60 -1.78
CA LEU A 228 10.31 14.26 -1.85
C LEU A 228 11.09 13.33 -0.92
N GLY A 229 10.60 13.15 0.30
CA GLY A 229 11.12 12.16 1.26
C GLY A 229 10.82 10.71 0.85
N GLY A 230 11.07 9.76 1.75
CA GLY A 230 10.72 8.35 1.56
C GLY A 230 11.83 7.47 0.97
N LEU A 231 13.07 7.98 0.91
CA LEU A 231 14.29 7.22 0.61
C LEU A 231 15.17 6.99 1.84
N GLU A 232 14.62 7.21 3.04
CA GLU A 232 15.33 7.00 4.29
C GLU A 232 15.56 5.49 4.50
N CYS A 233 16.81 5.14 4.82
CA CYS A 233 17.25 3.77 5.10
C CYS A 233 18.12 3.74 6.36
N GLY A 234 17.77 2.84 7.28
CA GLY A 234 18.49 2.63 8.54
C GLY A 234 18.33 3.77 9.55
N ALA A 235 18.57 3.46 10.83
CA ALA A 235 18.35 4.37 11.95
C ALA A 235 19.14 5.69 11.89
N ASP A 236 20.26 5.71 11.16
CA ASP A 236 21.20 6.84 11.12
C ASP A 236 21.16 7.65 9.81
N GLY A 237 20.29 7.30 8.84
CA GLY A 237 20.14 8.01 7.55
C GLY A 237 21.38 7.99 6.62
N ASN A 238 22.46 7.34 7.04
CA ASN A 238 23.74 7.30 6.31
C ASN A 238 24.00 5.94 5.62
N ALA A 239 23.06 5.00 5.70
CA ALA A 239 23.16 3.74 4.99
C ALA A 239 22.86 3.93 3.50
N THR A 240 23.53 3.15 2.65
CA THR A 240 23.20 3.07 1.22
C THR A 240 21.78 2.54 1.06
N PHE A 241 20.99 3.16 0.18
CA PHE A 241 19.62 2.71 -0.07
C PHE A 241 19.58 1.24 -0.52
N ARG A 242 18.81 0.44 0.21
CA ARG A 242 18.46 -0.95 -0.11
C ARG A 242 17.00 -1.18 0.21
N PHE A 243 16.31 -1.96 -0.63
CA PHE A 243 14.89 -2.25 -0.39
C PHE A 243 14.64 -3.04 0.89
N GLU A 244 15.64 -3.81 1.35
CA GLU A 244 15.58 -4.57 2.61
C GLU A 244 15.62 -3.66 3.85
N ASP A 245 16.29 -2.52 3.75
CA ASP A 245 16.50 -1.56 4.83
C ASP A 245 15.54 -0.36 4.74
N TRP A 246 14.55 -0.41 3.85
CA TRP A 246 13.60 0.67 3.65
C TRP A 246 12.53 0.71 4.74
N GLU A 247 12.36 1.86 5.38
CA GLU A 247 11.45 2.02 6.53
C GLU A 247 9.97 1.97 6.15
N GLY A 248 9.63 2.18 4.86
CA GLY A 248 8.26 2.24 4.37
C GLY A 248 7.54 0.89 4.24
N GLY A 249 8.23 -0.22 4.55
CA GLY A 249 7.67 -1.56 4.58
C GLY A 249 8.40 -2.56 3.70
N GLU A 250 7.90 -3.79 3.66
CA GLU A 250 8.49 -4.86 2.86
C GLU A 250 8.17 -4.65 1.36
N VAL A 251 9.20 -4.81 0.52
CA VAL A 251 9.08 -4.75 -0.95
C VAL A 251 9.40 -6.10 -1.55
N VAL A 252 8.41 -6.72 -2.19
CA VAL A 252 8.56 -8.05 -2.80
C VAL A 252 8.79 -7.91 -4.31
N PHE A 253 9.80 -8.60 -4.84
CA PHE A 253 10.10 -8.63 -6.27
C PHE A 253 9.61 -9.93 -6.91
N LEU A 254 8.80 -9.81 -7.96
CA LEU A 254 8.25 -10.96 -8.71
C LEU A 254 8.61 -10.84 -10.18
N GLY A 255 9.14 -11.91 -10.77
CA GLY A 255 9.37 -11.97 -12.22
C GLY A 255 8.10 -12.42 -12.93
N THR A 256 7.67 -11.65 -13.93
CA THR A 256 6.46 -11.96 -14.70
C THR A 256 6.72 -11.89 -16.20
N SER A 257 5.94 -12.64 -16.97
CA SER A 257 5.88 -12.50 -18.41
C SER A 257 4.45 -12.59 -18.91
N VAL A 258 4.10 -11.69 -19.83
CA VAL A 258 2.80 -11.68 -20.51
C VAL A 258 3.07 -11.54 -22.00
N ARG A 259 2.66 -12.55 -22.77
CA ARG A 259 2.76 -12.53 -24.23
C ARG A 259 1.42 -12.09 -24.84
N PRO A 260 1.42 -11.18 -25.83
CA PRO A 260 0.23 -10.89 -26.61
C PRO A 260 -0.24 -12.14 -27.35
N GLU A 261 -1.55 -12.31 -27.46
CA GLU A 261 -2.18 -13.46 -28.12
C GLU A 261 -1.80 -13.58 -29.61
N SER A 262 -1.46 -12.44 -30.25
CA SER A 262 -0.93 -12.40 -31.61
C SER A 262 0.43 -13.11 -31.78
N GLU A 263 1.27 -13.16 -30.75
CA GLU A 263 2.57 -13.85 -30.77
C GLU A 263 2.45 -15.33 -30.42
N LYS A 264 1.39 -15.73 -29.70
CA LYS A 264 1.08 -17.15 -29.44
C LYS A 264 0.63 -17.87 -30.72
N ALA A 265 -0.05 -17.18 -31.63
CA ALA A 265 -0.51 -17.75 -32.90
C ALA A 265 0.65 -18.13 -33.86
N SER A 266 1.83 -17.53 -33.70
CA SER A 266 3.02 -17.84 -34.51
C SER A 266 3.84 -19.04 -34.01
N GLU A 267 3.63 -19.48 -32.77
CA GLU A 267 4.30 -20.65 -32.17
C GLU A 267 3.24 -21.71 -31.82
N VAL A 268 2.66 -22.34 -32.85
CA VAL A 268 1.73 -23.47 -32.64
C VAL A 268 2.52 -24.68 -32.12
N SER A 269 2.56 -24.83 -30.80
CA SER A 269 2.72 -26.13 -30.15
C SER A 269 1.54 -26.31 -29.19
N GLU A 270 0.72 -27.31 -29.49
CA GLU A 270 -0.54 -27.67 -28.81
C GLU A 270 -0.31 -28.18 -27.38
N LYS A 271 0.03 -27.29 -26.46
CA LYS A 271 -0.21 -27.53 -25.03
C LYS A 271 -0.80 -26.27 -24.41
N ASN A 272 -2.05 -26.38 -23.98
CA ASN A 272 -2.64 -25.52 -22.96
C ASN A 272 -1.87 -25.75 -21.63
N GLU A 273 -0.61 -25.34 -21.57
CA GLU A 273 0.05 -25.12 -20.29
C GLU A 273 -0.56 -23.86 -19.67
N PRO A 274 -0.87 -23.85 -18.36
CA PRO A 274 -1.19 -22.60 -17.67
C PRO A 274 -0.04 -21.63 -17.93
N ASP A 275 -0.35 -20.38 -18.31
CA ASP A 275 0.64 -19.34 -18.63
C ASP A 275 1.62 -19.19 -17.44
N ALA A 276 2.76 -19.88 -17.49
CA ALA A 276 3.71 -19.97 -16.38
C ALA A 276 4.25 -18.60 -15.95
N GLY A 277 4.09 -17.58 -16.80
CA GLY A 277 4.58 -16.22 -16.60
C GLY A 277 3.85 -15.40 -15.54
N LEU A 278 2.63 -15.76 -15.11
CA LEU A 278 1.88 -15.00 -14.10
C LEU A 278 1.62 -15.75 -12.78
N ILE A 279 1.96 -17.03 -12.71
CA ILE A 279 1.69 -17.87 -11.52
C ILE A 279 2.26 -17.26 -10.24
N ALA A 280 3.47 -16.69 -10.30
CA ALA A 280 4.09 -16.04 -9.13
C ALA A 280 3.27 -14.83 -8.63
N LEU A 281 2.66 -14.07 -9.54
CA LEU A 281 1.79 -12.96 -9.20
C LEU A 281 0.46 -13.46 -8.64
N GLU A 282 -0.15 -14.45 -9.28
CA GLU A 282 -1.44 -15.03 -8.85
C GLU A 282 -1.33 -15.60 -7.42
N ASN A 283 -0.32 -16.41 -7.14
CA ASN A 283 -0.06 -16.95 -5.80
C ASN A 283 0.15 -15.83 -4.78
N TRP A 284 0.95 -14.80 -5.13
CA TRP A 284 1.18 -13.67 -4.24
C TRP A 284 -0.12 -12.90 -3.96
N LEU A 285 -0.99 -12.74 -4.96
CA LEU A 285 -2.29 -12.09 -4.78
C LEU A 285 -3.19 -12.93 -3.87
N GLU A 286 -3.25 -14.24 -4.02
CA GLU A 286 -4.06 -15.11 -3.14
C GLU A 286 -3.67 -14.97 -1.67
N ASP A 287 -2.37 -14.92 -1.39
CA ASP A 287 -1.82 -14.82 -0.03
C ASP A 287 -2.00 -13.43 0.59
N ASN A 288 -1.87 -12.36 -0.22
CA ASN A 288 -1.76 -10.99 0.29
C ASN A 288 -3.02 -10.13 0.11
N MET A 289 -3.84 -10.41 -0.90
CA MET A 289 -5.06 -9.66 -1.23
C MET A 289 -6.29 -10.40 -0.79
#